data_AF-A0A2V9JHZ7-F1
#
_entry.id   AF-A0A2V9JHZ7-F1
#
_cell.length_a   1.000
_cell.length_b   1.000
_cell.length_c   1.000
_cell.angle_alpha   90.00
_cell.angle_beta   90.00
_cell.angle_gamma   90.00
#
_symmetry.space_group_name_H-M   'P 1'
#
loop_
_entity.id
_entity.type
_entity.pdbx_description
1 polymer ?
#
loop_
_entity_poly.entity_id
_entity_poly.type
_entity_poly.pdbx_seq_one_letter_code
_entity_poly.pdbx_strand_id
1 'polypeptide(L)' 'MLVEDALAQLEPELRSLLWLREVEGYSYAELAEILGTPIGTVKSRLFAARERLRKVWKGNATQF' A
#
# COMPACT_ATOMS: atom_id res chain seq x y z
N MET A 1 -7.20 0.93 -17.09
CA MET A 1 -6.39 1.46 -15.98
C MET A 1 -5.33 0.43 -15.66
N LEU A 2 -4.06 0.84 -15.62
CA LEU A 2 -2.97 -0.02 -15.19
C LEU A 2 -2.85 0.00 -13.66
N VAL A 3 -2.21 -1.00 -13.08
CA VAL A 3 -1.99 -1.06 -11.62
C VAL A 3 -1.14 0.14 -11.16
N GLU A 4 -0.20 0.62 -11.99
CA GLU A 4 0.60 1.80 -11.65
C GLU A 4 -0.25 3.06 -11.46
N ASP A 5 -1.31 3.26 -12.26
CA ASP A 5 -2.20 4.43 -12.15
C ASP A 5 -2.94 4.46 -10.81
N ALA A 6 -3.39 3.30 -10.33
CA ALA A 6 -4.08 3.17 -9.06
C ALA A 6 -3.12 3.37 -7.88
N LEU A 7 -1.89 2.86 -7.98
CA LEU A 7 -0.83 3.10 -7.01
C LEU A 7 -0.42 4.58 -6.95
N ALA A 8 -0.41 5.29 -8.09
CA ALA A 8 -0.10 6.71 -8.19
C ALA A 8 -1.07 7.62 -7.42
N GLN A 9 -2.27 7.13 -7.07
CA GLN A 9 -3.24 7.86 -6.26
C GLN A 9 -3.08 7.63 -4.75
N LEU A 10 -2.23 6.69 -4.33
CA LEU A 10 -1.88 6.52 -2.92
C LEU A 10 -0.89 7.60 -2.46
N GLU A 11 -1.00 8.00 -1.20
CA GLU A 11 0.04 8.78 -0.52
C GLU A 11 1.42 8.09 -0.68
N PRO A 12 2.51 8.85 -0.89
CA PRO A 12 3.82 8.27 -1.18
C PRO A 12 4.29 7.21 -0.17
N GLU A 13 4.09 7.45 1.12
CA GLU A 13 4.45 6.48 2.17
C GLU A 13 3.67 5.17 2.04
N LEU A 14 2.37 5.23 1.78
CA LEU A 14 1.53 4.04 1.64
C LEU A 14 1.85 3.27 0.37
N ARG A 15 2.15 3.99 -0.72
CA ARG A 15 2.58 3.39 -1.98
C ARG A 15 3.88 2.61 -1.81
N SER A 16 4.90 3.24 -1.24
CA SER A 16 6.20 2.61 -1.01
C SER A 16 6.07 1.40 -0.08
N LEU A 17 5.28 1.52 0.99
CA LEU A 17 5.03 0.42 1.92
C LEU A 17 4.36 -0.78 1.24
N LEU A 18 3.36 -0.51 0.39
CA LEU A 18 2.65 -1.54 -0.36
C LEU A 18 3.58 -2.20 -1.40
N TRP A 19 4.41 -1.43 -2.09
CA TRP A 19 5.38 -1.94 -3.06
C TRP A 19 6.40 -2.87 -2.41
N LEU A 20 7.04 -2.41 -1.33
CA LEU A 20 8.02 -3.22 -0.59
C LEU A 20 7.38 -4.53 -0.08
N ARG A 21 6.11 -4.49 0.31
CA ARG A 21 5.42 -5.70 0.79
C ARG A 21 5.03 -6.65 -0.34
N GLU A 22 4.31 -6.16 -1.34
CA GLU A 22 3.62 -6.99 -2.33
C GLU A 22 4.48 -7.31 -3.56
N VAL A 23 5.45 -6.44 -3.89
CA VAL A 23 6.34 -6.61 -5.05
C VAL A 23 7.71 -7.12 -4.61
N GLU A 24 8.35 -6.46 -3.65
CA GLU A 24 9.69 -6.86 -3.17
C GLU A 24 9.64 -8.02 -2.15
N GLY A 25 8.46 -8.31 -1.58
CA GLY A 25 8.23 -9.47 -0.72
C GLY A 25 8.68 -9.34 0.73
N TYR A 26 9.10 -8.14 1.20
CA TYR A 26 9.55 -7.93 2.58
C TYR A 26 8.49 -8.34 3.60
N SER A 27 8.91 -9.00 4.67
CA SER A 27 8.07 -9.34 5.82
C SER A 27 7.69 -8.10 6.62
N TYR A 28 6.66 -8.21 7.46
CA TYR A 28 6.26 -7.09 8.33
C TYR A 28 7.34 -6.73 9.36
N ALA A 29 8.19 -7.69 9.75
CA ALA A 29 9.30 -7.46 10.66
C ALA A 29 10.42 -6.67 9.98
N GLU A 30 10.84 -7.08 8.77
CA GLU A 30 11.85 -6.35 7.99
C GLU A 30 11.38 -4.93 7.67
N LEU A 31 10.11 -4.75 7.32
CA LEU A 31 9.54 -3.42 7.10
C LEU A 31 9.55 -2.57 8.38
N ALA A 32 9.28 -3.17 9.54
CA ALA A 32 9.32 -2.46 10.82
C ALA A 32 10.74 -1.97 11.12
N GLU A 33 11.75 -2.79 10.85
CA GLU A 33 13.17 -2.45 10.99
C GLU A 33 13.59 -1.36 10.00
N ILE A 34 13.30 -1.53 8.70
CA ILE A 34 13.62 -0.57 7.64
C ILE A 34 13.03 0.82 7.93
N LEU A 35 11.80 0.86 8.44
CA LEU A 35 11.07 2.11 8.67
C LEU A 35 11.30 2.68 10.08
N GLY A 36 11.95 1.95 10.98
CA GLY A 36 12.10 2.34 12.38
C GLY A 36 10.75 2.54 13.09
N THR A 37 9.73 1.74 12.73
CA THR A 37 8.38 1.85 13.32
C THR A 37 7.92 0.52 13.91
N PRO A 38 7.00 0.53 14.90
CA PRO A 38 6.46 -0.72 15.44
C PRO A 38 5.79 -1.58 14.36
N ILE A 39 5.91 -2.90 14.45
CA ILE A 39 5.25 -3.84 13.54
C ILE A 39 3.72 -3.66 13.49
N GLY A 40 3.11 -3.21 14.58
CA GLY A 40 1.69 -2.84 14.62
C GLY A 40 1.34 -1.67 13.71
N THR A 41 2.25 -0.68 13.61
CA THR A 41 2.13 0.48 12.70
C THR A 41 2.29 0.05 11.25
N VAL A 42 3.22 -0.87 10.95
CA VAL A 42 3.35 -1.46 9.62
C VAL A 42 2.05 -2.15 9.19
N LYS A 43 1.48 -2.97 10.07
CA LYS A 43 0.21 -3.67 9.82
C LYS A 43 -0.94 -2.69 9.55
N SER A 44 -1.10 -1.65 10.38
CA SER A 44 -2.20 -0.68 10.23
C SER A 44 -2.04 0.18 8.97
N ARG A 45 -0.81 0.60 8.63
CA ARG A 45 -0.51 1.34 7.40
C ARG A 45 -0.75 0.49 6.15
N LEU A 46 -0.32 -0.77 6.14
CA LEU A 46 -0.60 -1.70 5.02
C LEU A 46 -2.10 -1.92 4.84
N PHE A 47 -2.85 -2.05 5.94
CA PHE A 47 -4.30 -2.14 5.88
C PHE A 47 -4.91 -0.88 5.24
N ALA A 48 -4.50 0.31 5.68
CA ALA A 48 -4.97 1.58 5.11
C ALA A 48 -4.60 1.74 3.63
N ALA A 49 -3.39 1.31 3.23
CA ALA A 49 -2.93 1.33 1.85
C ALA A 49 -3.81 0.44 0.94
N ARG A 50 -4.11 -0.79 1.37
CA ARG A 50 -4.99 -1.72 0.64
C ARG A 50 -6.43 -1.19 0.56
N GLU A 51 -6.93 -0.59 1.64
CA GLU A 51 -8.26 0.03 1.66
C GLU A 51 -8.38 1.16 0.65
N ARG A 52 -7.40 2.07 0.63
CA ARG A 52 -7.36 3.19 -0.32
C ARG A 52 -7.21 2.69 -1.75
N LEU A 53 -6.33 1.72 -2.00
CA LEU A 53 -6.15 1.15 -3.34
C LEU A 53 -7.45 0.53 -3.86
N ARG A 54 -8.17 -0.20 -3.00
CA ARG A 54 -9.47 -0.79 -3.34
C ARG A 54 -10.52 0.27 -3.65
N LYS A 55 -10.54 1.39 -2.91
CA LYS A 55 -11.46 2.51 -3.17
C LYS A 55 -11.18 3.17 -4.50
N VAL A 56 -9.90 3.44 -4.82
CA VAL A 56 -9.49 3.99 -6.12
C VAL A 56 -9.90 3.04 -7.24
N TRP A 57 -9.64 1.74 -7.07
CA TRP A 57 -9.99 0.74 -8.07
C TRP A 57 -11.50 0.65 -8.32
N LYS A 58 -12.31 0.60 -7.25
CA LYS A 58 -13.77 0.54 -7.36
C LYS A 58 -14.36 1.85 -7.90
N GLY A 59 -13.84 3.00 -7.49
CA GLY A 59 -14.29 4.30 -7.99
C GLY A 59 -14.13 4.42 -9.51
N ASN A 60 -13.03 3.89 -10.05
CA ASN A 60 -12.79 3.85 -11.48
C ASN A 60 -13.57 2.74 -12.20
N ALA A 61 -13.83 1.60 -11.54
CA ALA A 61 -14.63 0.52 -12.13
C ALA A 61 -16.13 0.85 -12.22
N THR A 62 -16.63 1.83 -11.46
CA THR A 62 -18.03 2.29 -11.50
C THR A 62 -18.26 3.35 -12.58
N GLN A 63 -17.22 3.73 -13.33
CA GLN A 63 -17.27 4.75 -14.38
C GLN A 63 -17.38 4.16 -15.80
N PHE A 64 -17.59 2.84 -15.90
CA PHE A 64 -17.79 2.09 -17.14
C PHE A 64 -19.10 1.31 -17.10
#